data_AF-A0A1H7WR24-F1
#
_entry.id   AF-A0A1H7WR24-F1
#
_cell.length_a   1.000
_cell.length_b   1.000
_cell.length_c   1.000
_cell.angle_alpha   90.00
_cell.angle_beta   90.00
_cell.angle_gamma   90.00
#
_symmetry.space_group_name_H-M   'P 1'
#
loop_
_entity.id
_entity.type
_entity.pdbx_description
1 polymer ?
#
loop_
_entity_poly.entity_id
_entity_poly.type
_entity_poly.pdbx_seq_one_letter_code
_entity_poly.pdbx_strand_id
1 'polypeptide(L)'
;MRKLSSAILVVIGVLYPFIVYFGMDHVSTPLFGLILGALWLVRAPALLRQPGGRWMLAITLVYCAVLGFGGEDKLLRWYPSLICALLLGAFGLSLKFGPPMIERIARVTEPDLPPVAVRYTRRVTWVWVAFFALNGTASALLAAWGPLSWWTFYNGILAYSVMAALFVGEWLFRQRLRRRINKAPMDGAATRLLSHPWVADAAGGYAGKLGPGMVVALSPSGRHALLRHGRAGLINELGQHAAGDDALSTPLVWRFVEALPESVAVDALLKAPLPVAATLLDERRDGDGWLLDLALPLDLACFAEHFPTAPVLPGVLQIEWVLSYAATRLGTPTACRAIDALKFQRLLRPGDRVQLALRHDAARGRLHFAWRVGDDAVSSGYLQLAATHA
;
A
#
# COMPACT_ATOMS: atom_id res chain seq x y z
N MET A 1 14.91 -11.34 -23.99
CA MET A 1 16.36 -11.08 -23.93
C MET A 1 16.81 -10.45 -22.60
N ARG A 2 16.26 -9.31 -22.12
CA ARG A 2 16.67 -8.66 -20.85
C ARG A 2 16.63 -9.53 -19.58
N LYS A 3 15.65 -10.44 -19.44
CA LYS A 3 15.56 -11.34 -18.27
C LYS A 3 16.64 -12.45 -18.29
N LEU A 4 17.00 -12.94 -19.48
CA LEU A 4 18.00 -13.99 -19.66
C LEU A 4 19.41 -13.47 -19.35
N SER A 5 19.74 -12.26 -19.81
CA SER A 5 21.02 -11.62 -19.50
C SER A 5 21.17 -11.33 -18.00
N SER A 6 20.11 -10.88 -17.32
CA SER A 6 20.17 -10.70 -15.86
C SER A 6 20.39 -12.00 -15.09
N ALA A 7 19.76 -13.10 -15.50
CA ALA A 7 19.97 -14.41 -14.86
C ALA A 7 21.41 -14.92 -15.03
N ILE A 8 21.96 -14.82 -16.24
CA ILE A 8 23.35 -15.21 -16.54
C ILE A 8 24.34 -14.41 -15.69
N LEU A 9 24.14 -13.10 -15.57
CA LEU A 9 25.00 -12.25 -14.74
C LEU A 9 24.95 -12.66 -13.26
N VAL A 10 23.79 -13.10 -12.75
CA VAL A 10 23.66 -13.58 -11.37
C VAL A 10 24.42 -14.88 -11.19
N VAL A 11 24.26 -15.83 -12.12
CA VAL A 11 24.96 -17.12 -12.10
C VAL A 11 26.48 -16.92 -12.11
N ILE A 12 27.00 -16.07 -13.00
CA ILE A 12 28.44 -15.74 -13.05
C ILE A 12 28.91 -15.15 -11.72
N GLY A 13 28.13 -14.26 -11.11
CA GLY A 13 28.46 -13.66 -9.82
C GLY A 13 28.49 -14.67 -8.67
N VAL A 14 27.56 -15.62 -8.64
CA VAL A 14 27.52 -16.71 -7.64
C VAL A 14 28.67 -17.69 -7.84
N LEU A 15 29.03 -17.99 -9.10
CA LEU A 15 30.12 -18.89 -9.42
C LEU A 15 31.51 -18.25 -9.29
N TYR A 16 31.60 -16.95 -8.98
CA TYR A 16 32.87 -16.22 -8.90
C TYR A 16 33.97 -16.92 -8.08
N PRO A 17 33.72 -17.42 -6.86
CA PRO A 17 34.77 -18.09 -6.07
C PRO A 17 35.32 -19.36 -6.73
N PHE A 18 34.49 -20.07 -7.51
CA PHE A 18 34.90 -21.25 -8.28
C PHE A 18 35.63 -20.85 -9.57
N ILE A 19 35.16 -19.80 -10.25
CA ILE A 19 35.82 -19.23 -11.43
C ILE A 19 37.24 -18.78 -11.07
N VAL A 20 37.44 -18.13 -9.91
CA VAL A 20 38.77 -17.76 -9.42
C VAL A 20 39.57 -19.02 -9.07
N TYR A 21 38.99 -19.97 -8.33
CA TYR A 21 39.69 -21.20 -7.93
C TYR A 21 40.28 -21.98 -9.12
N PHE A 22 39.48 -22.21 -10.17
CA PHE A 22 39.90 -22.99 -11.34
C PHE A 22 40.57 -22.14 -12.43
N GLY A 23 40.32 -20.83 -12.44
CA GLY A 23 40.76 -19.94 -13.52
C GLY A 23 42.06 -19.20 -13.23
N MET A 24 42.49 -19.08 -11.98
CA MET A 24 43.75 -18.38 -11.63
C MET A 24 44.99 -18.99 -12.30
N ASP A 25 44.99 -20.30 -12.57
CA ASP A 25 46.11 -20.99 -13.24
C ASP A 25 46.06 -20.89 -14.77
N HIS A 26 44.98 -20.36 -15.35
CA HIS A 26 44.72 -20.38 -16.80
C HIS A 26 44.48 -18.99 -17.40
N VAL A 27 44.13 -18.01 -16.57
CA VAL A 27 43.70 -16.68 -16.98
C VAL A 27 44.44 -15.64 -16.15
N SER A 28 45.02 -14.65 -16.81
CA SER A 28 45.75 -13.58 -16.13
C SER A 28 44.82 -12.65 -15.34
N THR A 29 45.29 -12.16 -14.19
CA THR A 29 44.55 -11.23 -13.33
C THR A 29 44.07 -9.94 -14.03
N PRO A 30 44.86 -9.32 -14.93
CA PRO A 30 44.38 -8.20 -15.75
C PRO A 30 43.12 -8.52 -16.55
N LEU A 31 43.07 -9.70 -17.17
CA LEU A 31 41.92 -10.14 -17.96
C LEU A 31 40.69 -10.39 -17.08
N PHE A 32 40.87 -10.94 -15.87
CA PHE A 32 39.80 -11.03 -14.88
C PHE A 32 39.24 -9.65 -14.50
N GLY A 33 40.11 -8.66 -14.26
CA GLY A 33 39.71 -7.29 -13.95
C GLY A 33 38.88 -6.66 -15.07
N LEU A 34 39.30 -6.83 -16.33
CA LEU A 34 38.57 -6.33 -17.50
C LEU A 34 37.20 -6.99 -17.68
N ILE A 35 37.14 -8.32 -17.56
CA ILE A 35 35.87 -9.07 -17.66
C ILE A 35 34.93 -8.62 -16.55
N LEU A 36 35.41 -8.54 -15.30
CA LEU A 36 34.60 -8.13 -14.16
C LEU A 36 34.10 -6.68 -14.32
N GLY A 37 34.94 -5.78 -14.81
CA GLY A 37 34.58 -4.40 -15.14
C GLY A 37 33.47 -4.33 -16.20
N ALA A 38 33.59 -5.13 -17.27
CA ALA A 38 32.56 -5.22 -18.30
C ALA A 38 31.22 -5.73 -17.73
N LEU A 39 31.24 -6.74 -16.85
CA LEU A 39 30.02 -7.23 -16.19
C LEU A 39 29.36 -6.14 -15.32
N TRP A 40 30.14 -5.33 -14.61
CA TRP A 40 29.61 -4.20 -13.84
C TRP A 40 29.04 -3.09 -14.73
N LEU A 41 29.66 -2.80 -15.88
CA LEU A 41 29.13 -1.85 -16.86
C LEU A 41 27.79 -2.33 -17.46
N VAL A 42 27.67 -3.63 -17.76
CA VAL A 42 26.39 -4.22 -18.21
C VAL A 42 25.31 -4.09 -17.12
N ARG A 43 25.67 -4.17 -15.84
CA ARG A 43 24.75 -3.96 -14.70
C ARG A 43 24.45 -2.49 -14.40
N ALA A 44 25.25 -1.55 -14.87
CA ALA A 44 25.16 -0.13 -14.52
C ALA A 44 23.76 0.48 -14.71
N PRO A 45 23.03 0.26 -15.83
CA PRO A 45 21.72 0.88 -16.04
C PRO A 45 20.65 0.45 -15.04
N ALA A 46 20.74 -0.79 -14.52
CA ALA A 46 19.83 -1.29 -13.49
C ALA A 46 20.22 -0.72 -12.11
N LEU A 47 21.53 -0.66 -11.85
CA LEU A 47 22.05 -0.24 -10.56
C LEU A 47 21.93 1.28 -10.33
N LEU A 48 22.11 2.09 -11.36
CA LEU A 48 21.98 3.55 -11.30
C LEU A 48 20.55 4.02 -10.93
N ARG A 49 19.55 3.16 -11.12
CA ARG A 49 18.17 3.39 -10.67
C ARG A 49 17.95 3.08 -9.19
N GLN A 50 18.88 2.39 -8.55
CA GLN A 50 18.77 2.00 -7.15
C GLN A 50 19.46 3.01 -6.23
N PRO A 51 18.92 3.24 -5.02
CA PRO A 51 19.52 4.12 -4.03
C PRO A 51 20.88 3.55 -3.59
N GLY A 52 21.93 4.36 -3.74
CA GLY A 52 23.31 3.96 -3.45
C GLY A 52 24.02 3.22 -4.59
N GLY A 53 23.36 2.96 -5.71
CA GLY A 53 23.97 2.26 -6.83
C GLY A 53 25.13 3.01 -7.51
N ARG A 54 25.10 4.35 -7.50
CA ARG A 54 26.15 5.20 -8.11
C ARG A 54 27.52 5.01 -7.47
N TRP A 55 27.59 5.12 -6.14
CA TRP A 55 28.86 5.00 -5.42
C TRP A 55 29.34 3.55 -5.40
N MET A 56 28.42 2.57 -5.31
CA MET A 56 28.78 1.15 -5.40
C MET A 56 29.39 0.81 -6.76
N LEU A 57 28.77 1.27 -7.86
CA LEU A 57 29.31 1.13 -9.21
C LEU A 57 30.69 1.76 -9.32
N ALA A 58 30.84 3.02 -8.88
CA ALA A 58 32.11 3.74 -8.96
C ALA A 58 33.24 2.98 -8.23
N ILE A 59 33.02 2.55 -6.99
CA ILE A 59 34.03 1.81 -6.22
C ILE A 59 34.37 0.48 -6.89
N THR A 60 33.37 -0.26 -7.39
CA THR A 60 33.64 -1.54 -8.07
C THR A 60 34.39 -1.38 -9.39
N LEU A 61 34.12 -0.33 -10.16
CA LEU A 61 34.85 -0.04 -11.39
C LEU A 61 36.29 0.40 -11.11
N VAL A 62 36.52 1.22 -10.08
CA VAL A 62 37.86 1.57 -9.61
C VAL A 62 38.62 0.31 -9.21
N TYR A 63 37.98 -0.57 -8.44
CA TYR A 63 38.59 -1.84 -8.05
C TYR A 63 38.89 -2.76 -9.25
N CYS A 64 37.99 -2.83 -10.25
CA CYS A 64 38.25 -3.56 -11.48
C CYS A 64 39.41 -2.96 -12.29
N ALA A 65 39.56 -1.64 -12.29
CA ALA A 65 40.70 -0.96 -12.91
C ALA A 65 42.01 -1.29 -12.18
N VAL A 66 42.02 -1.27 -10.84
CA VAL A 66 43.19 -1.68 -10.03
C VAL A 66 43.57 -3.13 -10.32
N LEU A 67 42.59 -4.05 -10.43
CA LEU A 67 42.84 -5.43 -10.87
C LEU A 67 43.40 -5.50 -12.29
N GLY A 68 42.79 -4.74 -13.21
CA GLY A 68 43.13 -4.71 -14.64
C GLY A 68 44.55 -4.20 -14.92
N PHE A 69 45.00 -3.19 -14.17
CA PHE A 69 46.30 -2.55 -14.38
C PHE A 69 47.38 -3.00 -13.38
N GLY A 70 46.98 -3.41 -12.17
CA GLY A 70 47.91 -3.79 -11.11
C GLY A 70 48.35 -5.27 -11.16
N GLY A 71 47.53 -6.16 -11.72
CA GLY A 71 47.89 -7.56 -11.95
C GLY A 71 48.15 -8.41 -10.71
N GLU A 72 47.83 -7.92 -9.50
CA GLU A 72 48.09 -8.65 -8.26
C GLU A 72 47.00 -9.70 -7.98
N ASP A 73 47.35 -10.98 -8.11
CA ASP A 73 46.45 -12.12 -7.95
C ASP A 73 45.70 -12.15 -6.61
N LYS A 74 46.35 -11.67 -5.54
CA LYS A 74 45.75 -11.60 -4.20
C LYS A 74 44.50 -10.74 -4.19
N LEU A 75 44.44 -9.70 -5.03
CA LEU A 75 43.29 -8.81 -5.08
C LEU A 75 42.03 -9.57 -5.47
N LEU A 76 42.07 -10.59 -6.35
CA LEU A 76 40.88 -11.38 -6.70
C LEU A 76 40.19 -11.99 -5.47
N ARG A 77 40.96 -12.37 -4.45
CA ARG A 77 40.40 -12.94 -3.21
C ARG A 77 39.68 -11.92 -2.32
N TRP A 78 40.00 -10.63 -2.47
CA TRP A 78 39.39 -9.55 -1.69
C TRP A 78 38.01 -9.14 -2.23
N TYR A 79 37.64 -9.57 -3.44
CA TYR A 79 36.41 -9.15 -4.08
C TYR A 79 35.14 -9.48 -3.26
N PRO A 80 34.94 -10.70 -2.72
CA PRO A 80 33.77 -10.98 -1.88
C PRO A 80 33.69 -10.10 -0.63
N SER A 81 34.84 -9.77 -0.03
CA SER A 81 34.92 -8.87 1.13
C SER A 81 34.56 -7.44 0.77
N LEU A 82 35.03 -6.94 -0.39
CA LEU A 82 34.63 -5.64 -0.94
C LEU A 82 33.11 -5.59 -1.14
N ILE A 83 32.53 -6.60 -1.79
CA ILE A 83 31.08 -6.64 -2.01
C ILE A 83 30.31 -6.66 -0.68
N CYS A 84 30.77 -7.43 0.31
CA CYS A 84 30.16 -7.42 1.65
C CYS A 84 30.24 -6.04 2.31
N ALA A 85 31.36 -5.33 2.20
CA ALA A 85 31.51 -3.98 2.76
C ALA A 85 30.57 -2.97 2.07
N LEU A 86 30.42 -3.06 0.75
CA LEU A 86 29.49 -2.21 -0.01
C LEU A 86 28.04 -2.49 0.40
N LEU A 87 27.65 -3.77 0.52
CA LEU A 87 26.31 -4.15 0.97
C LEU A 87 26.06 -3.77 2.43
N LEU A 88 27.06 -3.92 3.30
CA LEU A 88 27.02 -3.46 4.69
C LEU A 88 26.74 -1.95 4.75
N GLY A 89 27.46 -1.15 3.94
CA GLY A 89 27.24 0.29 3.83
C GLY A 89 25.83 0.61 3.33
N ALA A 90 25.36 -0.05 2.27
CA ALA A 90 24.02 0.17 1.72
C ALA A 90 22.90 -0.16 2.72
N PHE A 91 22.99 -1.32 3.39
CA PHE A 91 22.01 -1.74 4.40
C PHE A 91 22.11 -0.88 5.67
N GLY A 92 23.31 -0.61 6.16
CA GLY A 92 23.55 0.21 7.35
C GLY A 92 23.09 1.66 7.18
N LEU A 93 23.43 2.29 6.05
CA LEU A 93 22.95 3.64 5.73
C LEU A 93 21.42 3.67 5.58
N SER A 94 20.80 2.60 5.07
CA SER A 94 19.33 2.52 4.96
C SER A 94 18.61 2.50 6.31
N LEU A 95 19.27 2.08 7.39
CA LEU A 95 18.70 2.12 8.75
C LEU A 95 18.67 3.53 9.33
N LYS A 96 19.63 4.38 8.93
CA LYS A 96 19.75 5.77 9.36
C LYS A 96 18.98 6.74 8.45
N PHE A 97 19.00 6.50 7.15
CA PHE A 97 18.47 7.40 6.13
C PHE A 97 17.35 6.74 5.31
N GLY A 98 16.11 7.01 5.71
CA GLY A 98 14.89 6.55 5.03
C GLY A 98 14.42 5.16 5.45
N PRO A 99 13.56 4.49 4.64
CA PRO A 99 13.09 3.15 4.94
C PRO A 99 14.24 2.13 4.79
N PRO A 100 14.35 1.14 5.69
CA PRO A 100 15.33 0.05 5.60
C PRO A 100 15.28 -0.68 4.26
N MET A 101 16.41 -1.23 3.80
CA MET A 101 16.50 -1.91 2.51
C MET A 101 15.47 -3.03 2.34
N ILE A 102 15.26 -3.85 3.38
CA ILE A 102 14.27 -4.94 3.34
C ILE A 102 12.84 -4.40 3.25
N GLU A 103 12.54 -3.26 3.87
CA GLU A 103 11.25 -2.59 3.73
C GLU A 103 11.02 -2.13 2.29
N ARG A 104 12.03 -1.54 1.66
CA ARG A 104 11.95 -1.10 0.25
C ARG A 104 11.64 -2.27 -0.67
N ILE A 105 12.33 -3.40 -0.48
CA ILE A 105 12.09 -4.62 -1.25
C ILE A 105 10.67 -5.14 -1.00
N ALA A 106 10.21 -5.15 0.26
CA ALA A 106 8.86 -5.59 0.60
C ALA A 106 7.78 -4.68 -0.02
N ARG A 107 8.01 -3.36 -0.06
CA ARG A 107 7.09 -2.37 -0.67
C ARG A 107 6.93 -2.52 -2.18
N VAL A 108 7.86 -3.19 -2.87
CA VAL A 108 7.70 -3.49 -4.30
C VAL A 108 6.56 -4.48 -4.54
N THR A 109 6.36 -5.42 -3.63
CA THR A 109 5.26 -6.39 -3.72
C THR A 109 4.00 -5.89 -2.99
N GLU A 110 4.17 -5.22 -1.86
CA GLU A 110 3.08 -4.73 -1.01
C GLU A 110 3.30 -3.24 -0.68
N PRO A 111 2.79 -2.31 -1.50
CA PRO A 111 3.03 -0.87 -1.33
C PRO A 111 2.68 -0.37 0.08
N ASP A 112 1.55 -0.84 0.62
CA ASP A 112 1.00 -0.47 1.93
C ASP A 112 1.29 -1.53 3.00
N LEU A 113 2.54 -1.60 3.43
CA LEU A 113 2.96 -2.47 4.53
C LEU A 113 2.38 -1.98 5.87
N PRO A 114 1.71 -2.85 6.65
CA PRO A 114 1.18 -2.48 7.96
C PRO A 114 2.31 -2.10 8.93
N PRO A 115 2.06 -1.24 9.93
CA PRO A 115 3.10 -0.73 10.84
C PRO A 115 3.89 -1.81 11.58
N VAL A 116 3.26 -2.95 11.87
CA VAL A 116 3.92 -4.13 12.46
C VAL A 116 4.98 -4.73 11.53
N ALA A 117 4.70 -4.80 10.23
CA ALA A 117 5.62 -5.32 9.23
C ALA A 117 6.79 -4.36 9.02
N VAL A 118 6.55 -3.04 9.08
CA VAL A 118 7.60 -2.01 9.01
C VAL A 118 8.61 -2.14 10.16
N ARG A 119 8.14 -2.34 11.41
CA ARG A 119 9.04 -2.58 12.55
C ARG A 119 9.86 -3.86 12.39
N TYR A 120 9.24 -4.89 11.83
CA TYR A 120 9.90 -6.18 11.56
C TYR A 120 10.98 -6.08 10.48
N THR A 121 10.72 -5.45 9.33
CA THR A 121 11.69 -5.31 8.24
C THR A 121 12.95 -4.55 8.68
N ARG A 122 12.82 -3.60 9.63
CA ARG A 122 13.97 -2.95 10.27
C ARG A 122 14.84 -3.95 11.06
N ARG A 123 14.24 -4.84 11.86
CA ARG A 123 14.98 -5.89 12.60
C ARG A 123 15.69 -6.86 11.65
N VAL A 124 15.00 -7.28 10.58
CA VAL A 124 15.61 -8.13 9.53
C VAL A 124 16.78 -7.41 8.86
N THR A 125 16.66 -6.10 8.61
CA THR A 125 17.78 -5.31 8.05
C THR A 125 19.00 -5.31 8.98
N TRP A 126 18.80 -5.24 10.30
CA TRP A 126 19.89 -5.41 11.28
C TRP A 126 20.55 -6.79 11.22
N VAL A 127 19.78 -7.86 11.05
CA VAL A 127 20.31 -9.22 10.86
C VAL A 127 21.21 -9.28 9.62
N TRP A 128 20.79 -8.64 8.52
CA TRP A 128 21.60 -8.53 7.31
C TRP A 128 22.88 -7.71 7.52
N VAL A 129 22.81 -6.59 8.24
CA VAL A 129 23.99 -5.80 8.60
C VAL A 129 24.99 -6.63 9.41
N ALA A 130 24.52 -7.36 10.43
CA ALA A 130 25.38 -8.25 11.21
C ALA A 130 26.00 -9.36 10.35
N PHE A 131 25.20 -9.99 9.49
CA PHE A 131 25.69 -11.00 8.54
C PHE A 131 26.77 -10.43 7.61
N PHE A 132 26.56 -9.27 6.98
CA PHE A 132 27.56 -8.69 6.07
C PHE A 132 28.85 -8.29 6.79
N ALA A 133 28.75 -7.81 8.04
CA ALA A 133 29.93 -7.51 8.85
C ALA A 133 30.73 -8.78 9.13
N LEU A 134 30.10 -9.80 9.71
CA LEU A 134 30.76 -11.07 10.06
C LEU A 134 31.30 -11.79 8.82
N ASN A 135 30.49 -11.86 7.75
CA ASN A 135 30.86 -12.53 6.50
C ASN A 135 31.99 -11.80 5.77
N GLY A 136 31.92 -10.47 5.70
CA GLY A 136 32.95 -9.64 5.09
C GLY A 136 34.28 -9.78 5.83
N THR A 137 34.26 -9.79 7.16
CA THR A 137 35.44 -10.02 7.98
C THR A 137 36.00 -11.43 7.77
N ALA A 138 35.18 -12.48 7.88
CA ALA A 138 35.64 -13.85 7.68
C ALA A 138 36.24 -14.08 6.27
N SER A 139 35.59 -13.55 5.23
CA SER A 139 36.12 -13.56 3.86
C SER A 139 37.46 -12.81 3.75
N ALA A 140 37.61 -11.67 4.43
CA ALA A 140 38.85 -10.91 4.44
C ALA A 140 39.99 -11.66 5.17
N LEU A 141 39.70 -12.29 6.31
CA LEU A 141 40.67 -13.13 7.02
C LEU A 141 41.16 -14.29 6.13
N LEU A 142 40.23 -14.97 5.44
CA LEU A 142 40.56 -16.04 4.50
C LEU A 142 41.31 -15.54 3.27
N ALA A 143 41.00 -14.34 2.78
CA ALA A 143 41.72 -13.74 1.66
C ALA A 143 43.17 -13.39 2.03
N ALA A 144 43.40 -12.91 3.26
CA ALA A 144 44.71 -12.51 3.75
C ALA A 144 45.60 -13.68 4.16
N TRP A 145 45.04 -14.68 4.85
CA TRP A 145 45.82 -15.76 5.49
C TRP A 145 45.36 -17.18 5.15
N GLY A 146 44.19 -17.33 4.53
CA GLY A 146 43.59 -18.64 4.28
C GLY A 146 44.14 -19.34 3.03
N PRO A 147 44.20 -20.68 3.04
CA PRO A 147 44.38 -21.46 1.81
C PRO A 147 43.24 -21.17 0.81
N LEU A 148 43.55 -21.25 -0.49
CA LEU A 148 42.58 -20.96 -1.55
C LEU A 148 41.35 -21.89 -1.47
N SER A 149 41.54 -23.17 -1.12
CA SER A 149 40.46 -24.14 -0.96
C SER A 149 39.47 -23.75 0.14
N TRP A 150 39.97 -23.30 1.30
CA TRP A 150 39.15 -22.82 2.40
C TRP A 150 38.42 -21.53 2.04
N TRP A 151 39.10 -20.60 1.35
CA TRP A 151 38.50 -19.38 0.85
C TRP A 151 37.36 -19.67 -0.15
N THR A 152 37.55 -20.59 -1.09
CA THR A 152 36.54 -20.97 -2.09
C THR A 152 35.39 -21.74 -1.45
N PHE A 153 35.65 -22.67 -0.54
CA PHE A 153 34.61 -23.38 0.20
C PHE A 153 33.74 -22.40 0.99
N TYR A 154 34.37 -21.48 1.72
CA TYR A 154 33.65 -20.50 2.53
C TYR A 154 32.81 -19.56 1.65
N ASN A 155 33.42 -18.89 0.67
CA ASN A 155 32.74 -17.88 -0.15
C ASN A 155 31.81 -18.49 -1.21
N GLY A 156 32.10 -19.69 -1.68
CA GLY A 156 31.36 -20.37 -2.74
C GLY A 156 30.28 -21.34 -2.26
N ILE A 157 30.32 -21.79 -1.01
CA ILE A 157 29.32 -22.71 -0.45
C ILE A 157 28.76 -22.14 0.85
N LEU A 158 29.59 -22.06 1.90
CA LEU A 158 29.08 -21.78 3.26
C LEU A 158 28.35 -20.44 3.38
N ALA A 159 28.95 -19.37 2.85
CA ALA A 159 28.35 -18.03 2.86
C ALA A 159 27.00 -17.99 2.13
N TYR A 160 26.87 -18.69 1.00
CA TYR A 160 25.61 -18.78 0.27
C TYR A 160 24.58 -19.67 0.97
N SER A 161 25.01 -20.75 1.64
CA SER A 161 24.10 -21.58 2.46
C SER A 161 23.51 -20.77 3.62
N VAL A 162 24.32 -19.99 4.33
CA VAL A 162 23.84 -19.10 5.40
C VAL A 162 22.91 -18.04 4.83
N MET A 163 23.28 -17.42 3.71
CA MET A 163 22.44 -16.42 3.03
C MET A 163 21.08 -17.00 2.63
N ALA A 164 21.06 -18.20 2.05
CA ALA A 164 19.84 -18.92 1.68
C ALA A 164 19.00 -19.26 2.91
N ALA A 165 19.62 -19.72 4.01
CA ALA A 165 18.93 -19.99 5.27
C ALA A 165 18.30 -18.72 5.87
N LEU A 166 18.98 -17.57 5.81
CA LEU A 166 18.43 -16.29 6.25
C LEU A 166 17.21 -15.88 5.41
N PHE A 167 17.28 -16.01 4.08
CA PHE A 167 16.14 -15.72 3.20
C PHE A 167 14.96 -16.67 3.44
N VAL A 168 15.21 -17.98 3.51
CA VAL A 168 14.16 -18.98 3.76
C VAL A 168 13.56 -18.77 5.15
N GLY A 169 14.38 -18.50 6.16
CA GLY A 169 13.93 -18.22 7.53
C GLY A 169 13.05 -16.97 7.60
N GLU A 170 13.47 -15.87 6.95
CA GLU A 170 12.69 -14.65 6.83
C GLU A 170 11.35 -14.90 6.13
N TRP A 171 11.37 -15.62 5.00
CA TRP A 171 10.17 -15.95 4.24
C TRP A 171 9.21 -16.81 5.05
N LEU A 172 9.70 -17.88 5.69
CA LEU A 172 8.89 -18.75 6.55
C LEU A 172 8.28 -17.97 7.72
N PHE A 173 9.07 -17.10 8.35
CA PHE A 173 8.58 -16.24 9.43
C PHE A 173 7.50 -15.28 8.92
N ARG A 174 7.71 -14.63 7.77
CA ARG A 174 6.72 -13.73 7.17
C ARG A 174 5.42 -14.45 6.84
N GLN A 175 5.49 -15.67 6.30
CA GLN A 175 4.31 -16.51 6.04
C GLN A 175 3.59 -16.88 7.34
N ARG A 176 4.32 -17.23 8.40
CA ARG A 176 3.73 -17.51 9.73
C ARG A 176 3.07 -16.28 10.34
N LEU A 177 3.75 -15.12 10.29
CA LEU A 177 3.22 -13.85 10.79
C LEU A 177 1.95 -13.46 10.03
N ARG A 178 1.96 -13.56 8.69
CA ARG A 178 0.79 -13.28 7.86
C ARG A 178 -0.40 -14.18 8.22
N ARG A 179 -0.16 -15.48 8.41
CA ARG A 179 -1.20 -16.41 8.85
C ARG A 179 -1.75 -16.08 10.24
N ARG A 180 -0.93 -15.53 11.14
CA ARG A 180 -1.37 -15.07 12.47
C ARG A 180 -2.20 -13.79 12.37
N ILE A 181 -1.75 -12.79 11.63
CA ILE A 181 -2.49 -11.54 11.39
C ILE A 181 -3.86 -11.85 10.76
N ASN A 182 -3.87 -12.70 9.72
CA ASN A 182 -5.10 -13.13 9.04
C ASN A 182 -6.00 -14.05 9.89
N LYS A 183 -5.62 -14.42 11.11
CA LYS A 183 -6.47 -15.23 12.00
C LYS A 183 -6.64 -14.58 13.36
N ALA A 184 -6.18 -13.34 13.53
CA ALA A 184 -6.24 -12.65 14.79
C ALA A 184 -7.72 -12.42 15.15
N PRO A 185 -8.17 -12.85 16.35
CA PRO A 185 -9.52 -12.57 16.80
C PRO A 185 -9.67 -11.08 17.03
N MET A 186 -10.77 -10.50 16.57
CA MET A 186 -11.01 -9.06 16.65
C MET A 186 -11.83 -8.64 17.87
N ASP A 187 -12.30 -9.58 18.68
CA ASP A 187 -13.14 -9.28 19.86
C ASP A 187 -12.39 -8.38 20.85
N GLY A 188 -11.13 -8.71 21.16
CA GLY A 188 -10.31 -7.88 22.05
C GLY A 188 -10.02 -6.49 21.48
N ALA A 189 -9.88 -6.38 20.16
CA ALA A 189 -9.71 -5.08 19.49
C ALA A 189 -11.02 -4.26 19.54
N ALA A 190 -12.16 -4.91 19.33
CA ALA A 190 -13.49 -4.28 19.44
C ALA A 190 -13.74 -3.79 20.86
N THR A 191 -13.48 -4.61 21.89
CA THR A 191 -13.60 -4.21 23.30
C THR A 191 -12.72 -3.01 23.63
N ARG A 192 -11.48 -2.95 23.12
CA ARG A 192 -10.62 -1.77 23.31
C ARG A 192 -11.20 -0.53 22.63
N LEU A 193 -11.76 -0.66 21.43
CA LEU A 193 -12.37 0.47 20.73
C LEU A 193 -13.56 1.08 21.48
N LEU A 194 -14.29 0.30 22.27
CA LEU A 194 -15.41 0.82 23.08
C LEU A 194 -14.98 1.86 24.12
N SER A 195 -13.71 1.91 24.50
CA SER A 195 -13.20 2.98 25.39
C SER A 195 -12.83 4.27 24.66
N HIS A 196 -12.83 4.26 23.32
CA HIS A 196 -12.44 5.41 22.52
C HIS A 196 -13.62 6.39 22.34
N PRO A 197 -13.44 7.70 22.54
CA PRO A 197 -14.56 8.66 22.52
C PRO A 197 -15.30 8.75 21.17
N TRP A 198 -14.62 8.39 20.07
CA TRP A 198 -15.19 8.41 18.72
C TRP A 198 -16.07 7.20 18.39
N VAL A 199 -16.11 6.20 19.26
CA VAL A 199 -16.79 4.92 19.03
C VAL A 199 -18.02 4.87 19.92
N ALA A 200 -19.20 4.66 19.32
CA ALA A 200 -20.41 4.36 20.06
C ALA A 200 -20.54 2.85 20.30
N ASP A 201 -20.17 2.06 19.29
CA ASP A 201 -20.15 0.60 19.36
C ASP A 201 -19.18 0.03 18.31
N ALA A 202 -18.65 -1.17 18.53
CA ALA A 202 -17.72 -1.81 17.61
C ALA A 202 -17.87 -3.34 17.57
N ALA A 203 -17.79 -3.92 16.37
CA ALA A 203 -17.78 -5.36 16.17
C ALA A 203 -16.64 -5.79 15.26
N GLY A 204 -15.87 -6.76 15.75
CA GLY A 204 -14.83 -7.43 14.99
C GLY A 204 -15.38 -8.52 14.08
N GLY A 205 -14.77 -8.70 12.91
CA GLY A 205 -15.15 -9.76 11.98
C GLY A 205 -14.07 -10.06 10.94
N TYR A 206 -14.44 -10.79 9.89
CA TYR A 206 -13.51 -11.29 8.89
C TYR A 206 -13.94 -11.01 7.44
N ALA A 207 -13.14 -10.22 6.72
CA ALA A 207 -13.38 -9.80 5.35
C ALA A 207 -12.87 -10.82 4.30
N GLY A 208 -12.87 -12.11 4.62
CA GLY A 208 -12.38 -13.18 3.73
C GLY A 208 -10.90 -13.04 3.41
N LYS A 209 -10.54 -12.89 2.11
CA LYS A 209 -9.12 -12.77 1.70
C LYS A 209 -8.46 -11.47 2.16
N LEU A 210 -9.25 -10.44 2.47
CA LEU A 210 -8.75 -9.14 2.91
C LEU A 210 -8.30 -9.15 4.39
N GLY A 211 -8.68 -10.18 5.15
CA GLY A 211 -8.21 -10.37 6.53
C GLY A 211 -9.21 -9.89 7.59
N PRO A 212 -8.75 -9.72 8.85
CA PRO A 212 -9.61 -9.25 9.94
C PRO A 212 -10.07 -7.82 9.68
N GLY A 213 -11.29 -7.51 10.09
CA GLY A 213 -11.89 -6.20 9.93
C GLY A 213 -12.68 -5.76 11.14
N MET A 214 -13.06 -4.49 11.10
CA MET A 214 -13.82 -3.83 12.15
C MET A 214 -14.98 -3.05 11.53
N VAL A 215 -16.18 -3.27 12.08
CA VAL A 215 -17.34 -2.42 11.85
C VAL A 215 -17.48 -1.52 13.07
N VAL A 216 -17.52 -0.21 12.86
CA VAL A 216 -17.56 0.78 13.92
C VAL A 216 -18.80 1.65 13.76
N ALA A 217 -19.65 1.68 14.78
CA ALA A 217 -20.69 2.68 14.92
C ALA A 217 -20.06 3.97 15.49
N LEU A 218 -20.11 5.06 14.73
CA LEU A 218 -19.46 6.32 15.15
C LEU A 218 -20.32 7.07 16.16
N SER A 219 -19.70 7.51 17.25
CA SER A 219 -20.31 8.47 18.17
C SER A 219 -20.44 9.85 17.50
N PRO A 220 -21.17 10.81 18.09
CA PRO A 220 -21.21 12.18 17.59
C PRO A 220 -19.81 12.79 17.41
N SER A 221 -18.89 12.58 18.35
CA SER A 221 -17.51 13.09 18.22
C SER A 221 -16.72 12.35 17.13
N GLY A 222 -16.97 11.05 16.93
CA GLY A 222 -16.39 10.29 15.83
C GLY A 222 -16.84 10.74 14.46
N ARG A 223 -18.11 11.14 14.31
CA ARG A 223 -18.61 11.79 13.08
C ARG A 223 -17.89 13.11 12.82
N HIS A 224 -17.71 13.96 13.84
CA HIS A 224 -16.94 15.19 13.68
C HIS A 224 -15.48 14.91 13.28
N ALA A 225 -14.86 13.88 13.86
CA ALA A 225 -13.52 13.44 13.49
C ALA A 225 -13.44 12.97 12.03
N LEU A 226 -14.43 12.20 11.55
CA LEU A 226 -14.53 11.80 10.14
C LEU A 226 -14.60 13.03 9.22
N LEU A 227 -15.39 14.05 9.57
CA LEU A 227 -15.51 15.26 8.76
C LEU A 227 -14.25 16.12 8.75
N ARG A 228 -13.45 16.08 9.83
CA ARG A 228 -12.24 16.90 9.99
C ARG A 228 -10.97 16.25 9.46
N HIS A 229 -10.84 14.94 9.65
CA HIS A 229 -9.63 14.18 9.34
C HIS A 229 -9.82 13.22 8.16
N GLY A 230 -11.06 13.05 7.70
CA GLY A 230 -11.43 12.10 6.67
C GLY A 230 -11.24 10.65 7.09
N ARG A 231 -11.49 9.75 6.14
CA ARG A 231 -11.50 8.31 6.39
C ARG A 231 -10.13 7.78 6.82
N ALA A 232 -9.06 8.22 6.18
CA ALA A 232 -7.71 7.75 6.48
C ALA A 232 -7.24 8.16 7.88
N GLY A 233 -7.51 9.42 8.28
CA GLY A 233 -7.19 9.90 9.62
C GLY A 233 -7.96 9.15 10.70
N LEU A 234 -9.23 8.88 10.46
CA LEU A 234 -10.08 8.09 11.37
C LEU A 234 -9.57 6.65 11.53
N ILE A 235 -9.24 5.97 10.42
CA ILE A 235 -8.68 4.61 10.43
C ILE A 235 -7.33 4.57 11.18
N ASN A 236 -6.48 5.57 10.98
CA ASN A 236 -5.19 5.61 11.64
C ASN A 236 -5.33 5.73 13.17
N GLU A 237 -6.16 6.65 13.65
CA GLU A 237 -6.39 6.82 15.10
C GLU A 237 -7.01 5.57 15.72
N LEU A 238 -8.14 5.10 15.15
CA LEU A 238 -8.84 3.92 15.68
C LEU A 238 -7.99 2.66 15.55
N GLY A 239 -7.19 2.54 14.49
CA GLY A 239 -6.28 1.41 14.32
C GLY A 239 -5.18 1.37 15.38
N GLN A 240 -4.64 2.53 15.77
CA GLN A 240 -3.66 2.61 16.87
C GLN A 240 -4.28 2.23 18.21
N HIS A 241 -5.48 2.73 18.50
CA HIS A 241 -6.21 2.39 19.74
C HIS A 241 -6.63 0.92 19.78
N ALA A 242 -7.13 0.37 18.66
CA ALA A 242 -7.55 -1.03 18.53
C ALA A 242 -6.37 -2.00 18.72
N ALA A 243 -5.18 -1.66 18.22
CA ALA A 243 -3.99 -2.48 18.40
C ALA A 243 -3.58 -2.57 19.88
N GLY A 244 -3.60 -1.46 20.62
CA GLY A 244 -3.05 -1.42 21.98
C GLY A 244 -1.61 -1.96 22.01
N ASP A 245 -1.33 -2.86 22.95
CA ASP A 245 -0.02 -3.52 23.07
C ASP A 245 0.14 -4.72 22.12
N ASP A 246 -0.95 -5.23 21.54
CA ASP A 246 -0.94 -6.36 20.62
C ASP A 246 -1.03 -5.90 19.16
N ALA A 247 0.13 -5.81 18.52
CA ALA A 247 0.22 -5.41 17.11
C ALA A 247 -0.56 -6.33 16.15
N LEU A 248 -0.87 -7.59 16.54
CA LEU A 248 -1.67 -8.51 15.72
C LEU A 248 -3.16 -8.15 15.71
N SER A 249 -3.62 -7.37 16.68
CA SER A 249 -5.01 -6.94 16.83
C SER A 249 -5.38 -5.73 15.96
N THR A 250 -4.57 -5.37 14.96
CA THR A 250 -4.85 -4.22 14.07
C THR A 250 -5.82 -4.64 12.96
N PRO A 251 -7.03 -4.06 12.87
CA PRO A 251 -7.97 -4.37 11.79
C PRO A 251 -7.44 -3.89 10.43
N LEU A 252 -7.60 -4.73 9.40
CA LEU A 252 -7.17 -4.43 8.03
C LEU A 252 -8.29 -3.82 7.19
N VAL A 253 -9.54 -4.21 7.46
CA VAL A 253 -10.73 -3.71 6.76
C VAL A 253 -11.60 -2.92 7.73
N TRP A 254 -12.09 -1.77 7.29
CA TRP A 254 -12.90 -0.87 8.12
C TRP A 254 -14.25 -0.55 7.45
N ARG A 255 -15.32 -0.57 8.23
CA ARG A 255 -16.66 -0.10 7.86
C ARG A 255 -17.16 0.85 8.94
N PHE A 256 -17.78 1.95 8.52
CA PHE A 256 -18.30 2.97 9.43
C PHE A 256 -19.81 3.06 9.23
N VAL A 257 -20.55 2.85 10.31
CA VAL A 257 -22.02 2.79 10.31
C VAL A 257 -22.60 3.74 11.35
N GLU A 258 -23.88 4.07 11.22
CA GLU A 258 -24.59 4.86 12.24
C GLU A 258 -24.92 4.03 13.48
N ALA A 259 -25.25 2.75 13.28
CA ALA A 259 -25.55 1.79 14.34
C ALA A 259 -25.04 0.39 13.92
N LEU A 260 -24.62 -0.42 14.89
CA LEU A 260 -24.19 -1.79 14.61
C LEU A 260 -25.36 -2.68 14.22
N PRO A 261 -25.14 -3.64 13.30
CA PRO A 261 -26.10 -4.71 13.04
C PRO A 261 -26.03 -5.80 14.13
N GLU A 262 -27.16 -6.44 14.42
CA GLU A 262 -27.36 -7.25 15.64
C GLU A 262 -26.48 -8.52 15.82
N SER A 263 -25.77 -9.02 14.81
CA SER A 263 -24.57 -9.91 14.94
C SER A 263 -24.27 -10.77 13.70
N VAL A 264 -25.24 -11.03 12.82
CA VAL A 264 -25.03 -11.92 11.64
C VAL A 264 -24.42 -11.19 10.43
N ALA A 265 -24.51 -9.86 10.38
CA ALA A 265 -24.13 -9.08 9.19
C ALA A 265 -22.69 -8.55 9.19
N VAL A 266 -21.90 -8.71 10.27
CA VAL A 266 -20.56 -8.07 10.39
C VAL A 266 -19.62 -8.55 9.28
N ASP A 267 -19.45 -9.86 9.14
CA ASP A 267 -18.62 -10.45 8.09
C ASP A 267 -19.12 -10.13 6.68
N ALA A 268 -20.44 -10.10 6.49
CA ALA A 268 -21.06 -9.78 5.20
C ALA A 268 -20.78 -8.32 4.82
N LEU A 269 -20.94 -7.39 5.77
CA LEU A 269 -20.69 -5.96 5.59
C LEU A 269 -19.21 -5.67 5.29
N LEU A 270 -18.30 -6.37 5.98
CA LEU A 270 -16.86 -6.27 5.73
C LEU A 270 -16.45 -6.77 4.33
N LYS A 271 -17.15 -7.78 3.80
CA LYS A 271 -16.90 -8.33 2.46
C LYS A 271 -17.57 -7.53 1.33
N ALA A 272 -18.70 -6.89 1.61
CA ALA A 272 -19.44 -6.11 0.63
C ALA A 272 -18.61 -4.92 0.11
N PRO A 273 -18.75 -4.49 -1.16
CA PRO A 273 -18.15 -3.25 -1.63
C PRO A 273 -18.67 -2.04 -0.86
N LEU A 274 -17.92 -0.93 -0.83
CA LEU A 274 -18.42 0.31 -0.25
C LEU A 274 -19.67 0.79 -1.02
N PRO A 275 -20.66 1.39 -0.34
CA PRO A 275 -21.83 1.94 -1.00
C PRO A 275 -21.44 2.99 -2.04
N VAL A 276 -22.14 3.01 -3.18
CA VAL A 276 -21.93 4.01 -4.25
C VAL A 276 -23.16 4.91 -4.45
N ALA A 277 -24.22 4.68 -3.69
CA ALA A 277 -25.47 5.43 -3.74
C ALA A 277 -25.96 5.81 -2.33
N ALA A 278 -26.79 6.84 -2.25
CA ALA A 278 -27.55 7.16 -1.05
C ALA A 278 -28.56 6.06 -0.73
N THR A 279 -28.90 5.90 0.54
CA THR A 279 -29.96 4.97 0.98
C THR A 279 -31.29 5.70 0.98
N LEU A 280 -32.28 5.21 0.24
CA LEU A 280 -33.65 5.72 0.29
C LEU A 280 -34.33 5.31 1.60
N LEU A 281 -34.79 6.30 2.36
CA LEU A 281 -35.48 6.12 3.64
C LEU A 281 -37.00 6.15 3.45
N ASP A 282 -37.48 7.14 2.70
CA ASP A 282 -38.90 7.34 2.40
C ASP A 282 -39.07 8.09 1.07
N GLU A 283 -40.25 7.95 0.47
CA GLU A 283 -40.63 8.71 -0.72
C GLU A 283 -42.12 9.02 -0.74
N ARG A 284 -42.45 10.22 -1.22
CA ARG A 284 -43.84 10.64 -1.37
C ARG A 284 -44.03 11.53 -2.59
N ARG A 285 -45.24 11.51 -3.14
CA ARG A 285 -45.67 12.48 -4.14
C ARG A 285 -45.92 13.85 -3.48
N ASP A 286 -45.52 14.90 -4.18
CA ASP A 286 -45.74 16.31 -3.81
C ASP A 286 -46.29 17.07 -5.04
N GLY A 287 -47.62 17.11 -5.17
CA GLY A 287 -48.29 17.58 -6.37
C GLY A 287 -47.90 16.74 -7.60
N ASP A 288 -47.41 17.40 -8.64
CA ASP A 288 -46.88 16.76 -9.86
C ASP A 288 -45.39 16.34 -9.72
N GLY A 289 -44.85 16.42 -8.51
CA GLY A 289 -43.45 16.09 -8.18
C GLY A 289 -43.29 14.94 -7.20
N TRP A 290 -42.04 14.69 -6.85
CA TRP A 290 -41.63 13.73 -5.84
C TRP A 290 -40.71 14.35 -4.81
N LEU A 291 -40.82 13.85 -3.59
CA LEU A 291 -39.97 14.22 -2.46
C LEU A 291 -39.39 12.93 -1.87
N LEU A 292 -38.05 12.84 -1.86
CA LEU A 292 -37.30 11.67 -1.42
C LEU A 292 -36.49 12.01 -0.19
N ASP A 293 -36.66 11.23 0.87
CA ASP A 293 -35.81 11.30 2.07
C ASP A 293 -34.71 10.24 1.96
N LEU A 294 -33.46 10.69 2.00
CA LEU A 294 -32.28 9.88 1.70
C LEU A 294 -31.28 10.02 2.86
N ALA A 295 -30.55 8.96 3.16
CA ALA A 295 -29.37 8.98 4.03
C ALA A 295 -28.11 8.81 3.19
N LEU A 296 -27.10 9.65 3.44
CA LEU A 296 -25.76 9.48 2.88
C LEU A 296 -24.94 8.55 3.79
N PRO A 297 -24.58 7.33 3.36
CA PRO A 297 -23.79 6.43 4.17
C PRO A 297 -22.46 7.06 4.61
N LEU A 298 -22.03 6.80 5.85
CA LEU A 298 -20.78 7.34 6.39
C LEU A 298 -19.54 6.90 5.58
N ASP A 299 -19.61 5.73 4.95
CA ASP A 299 -18.53 5.13 4.18
C ASP A 299 -18.82 5.04 2.67
N LEU A 300 -19.74 5.88 2.15
CA LEU A 300 -19.96 6.04 0.71
C LEU A 300 -18.61 6.20 -0.02
N ALA A 301 -18.41 5.42 -1.08
CA ALA A 301 -17.11 5.22 -1.71
C ALA A 301 -16.42 6.53 -2.12
N CYS A 302 -17.18 7.52 -2.63
CA CYS A 302 -16.62 8.80 -3.04
C CYS A 302 -15.99 9.59 -1.89
N PHE A 303 -16.44 9.42 -0.64
CA PHE A 303 -15.88 10.13 0.51
C PHE A 303 -14.45 9.69 0.86
N ALA A 304 -14.02 8.51 0.41
CA ALA A 304 -12.64 8.07 0.58
C ALA A 304 -11.67 8.88 -0.29
N GLU A 305 -12.14 9.37 -1.44
CA GLU A 305 -11.30 10.01 -2.47
C GLU A 305 -11.57 11.51 -2.60
N HIS A 306 -12.75 11.99 -2.18
CA HIS A 306 -13.24 13.34 -2.45
C HIS A 306 -13.79 14.03 -1.18
N PHE A 307 -12.97 14.73 -0.39
CA PHE A 307 -11.51 14.78 -0.41
C PHE A 307 -10.94 14.01 0.79
N PRO A 308 -9.69 13.52 0.75
CA PRO A 308 -9.14 12.65 1.79
C PRO A 308 -9.22 13.22 3.22
N THR A 309 -9.21 14.54 3.40
CA THR A 309 -9.31 15.22 4.71
C THR A 309 -10.56 16.10 4.85
N ALA A 310 -11.43 16.12 3.84
CA ALA A 310 -12.65 16.92 3.82
C ALA A 310 -13.70 16.21 2.95
N PRO A 311 -14.25 15.09 3.42
CA PRO A 311 -15.16 14.26 2.64
C PRO A 311 -16.44 15.04 2.30
N VAL A 312 -16.78 15.08 1.01
CA VAL A 312 -17.92 15.82 0.47
C VAL A 312 -18.46 15.16 -0.80
N LEU A 313 -19.78 15.14 -0.96
CA LEU A 313 -20.43 14.52 -2.11
C LEU A 313 -20.20 15.39 -3.35
N PRO A 314 -19.53 14.88 -4.40
CA PRO A 314 -19.30 15.63 -5.64
C PRO A 314 -20.61 16.10 -6.27
N GLY A 315 -20.63 17.33 -6.80
CA GLY A 315 -21.80 17.87 -7.48
C GLY A 315 -22.26 17.05 -8.70
N VAL A 316 -21.32 16.38 -9.38
CA VAL A 316 -21.63 15.48 -10.50
C VAL A 316 -22.45 14.26 -10.05
N LEU A 317 -22.15 13.69 -8.87
CA LEU A 317 -22.95 12.59 -8.31
C LEU A 317 -24.34 13.06 -7.87
N GLN A 318 -24.45 14.29 -7.34
CA GLN A 318 -25.77 14.87 -7.03
C GLN A 318 -26.66 14.95 -8.27
N ILE A 319 -26.09 15.39 -9.42
CA ILE A 319 -26.83 15.47 -10.69
C ILE A 319 -27.16 14.08 -11.24
N GLU A 320 -26.21 13.16 -11.21
CA GLU A 320 -26.42 11.79 -11.66
C GLU A 320 -27.56 11.12 -10.89
N TRP A 321 -27.57 11.26 -9.56
CA TRP A 321 -28.64 10.74 -8.72
C TRP A 321 -29.97 11.42 -8.98
N VAL A 322 -30.00 12.74 -9.19
CA VAL A 322 -31.22 13.48 -9.61
C VAL A 322 -31.81 12.88 -10.88
N LEU A 323 -30.99 12.65 -11.90
CA LEU A 323 -31.45 12.09 -13.18
C LEU A 323 -31.95 10.65 -13.03
N SER A 324 -31.24 9.83 -12.27
CA SER A 324 -31.63 8.44 -11.99
C SER A 324 -32.96 8.34 -11.21
N TYR A 325 -33.11 9.14 -10.15
CA TYR A 325 -34.32 9.17 -9.34
C TYR A 325 -35.51 9.76 -10.09
N ALA A 326 -35.30 10.80 -10.90
CA ALA A 326 -36.34 11.38 -11.74
C ALA A 326 -36.80 10.38 -12.81
N ALA A 327 -35.88 9.67 -13.46
CA ALA A 327 -36.24 8.72 -14.52
C ALA A 327 -37.20 7.64 -14.04
N THR A 328 -36.94 7.10 -12.84
CA THR A 328 -37.76 6.03 -12.25
C THR A 328 -39.12 6.50 -11.74
N ARG A 329 -39.32 7.80 -11.46
CA ARG A 329 -40.53 8.33 -10.79
C ARG A 329 -41.37 9.28 -11.62
N LEU A 330 -40.74 9.99 -12.55
CA LEU A 330 -41.33 11.02 -13.41
C LEU A 330 -41.29 10.60 -14.90
N GLY A 331 -40.75 9.41 -15.22
CA GLY A 331 -40.65 8.92 -16.59
C GLY A 331 -39.70 9.73 -17.47
N THR A 332 -38.72 10.42 -16.87
CA THR A 332 -37.75 11.25 -17.59
C THR A 332 -36.59 10.41 -18.15
N PRO A 333 -35.89 10.87 -19.20
CA PRO A 333 -34.60 10.31 -19.58
C PRO A 333 -33.54 10.50 -18.48
N THR A 334 -32.55 9.61 -18.44
CA THR A 334 -31.37 9.75 -17.55
C THR A 334 -30.28 10.64 -18.13
N ALA A 335 -30.42 11.06 -19.39
CA ALA A 335 -29.47 11.93 -20.07
C ALA A 335 -29.87 13.41 -19.96
N CYS A 336 -28.89 14.23 -19.56
CA CYS A 336 -29.01 15.68 -19.50
C CYS A 336 -28.26 16.31 -20.68
N ARG A 337 -28.91 17.17 -21.46
CA ARG A 337 -28.31 17.89 -22.59
C ARG A 337 -27.63 19.19 -22.16
N ALA A 338 -28.24 19.91 -21.23
CA ALA A 338 -27.73 21.19 -20.75
C ALA A 338 -28.19 21.45 -19.32
N ILE A 339 -27.43 22.30 -18.61
CA ILE A 339 -27.75 22.74 -17.26
C ILE A 339 -28.10 24.23 -17.35
N ASP A 340 -29.37 24.58 -17.17
CA ASP A 340 -29.85 25.97 -17.29
C ASP A 340 -29.41 26.81 -16.10
N ALA A 341 -29.49 26.23 -14.91
CA ALA A 341 -29.01 26.84 -13.68
C ALA A 341 -28.60 25.75 -12.70
N LEU A 342 -27.52 26.00 -11.97
CA LEU A 342 -27.04 25.11 -10.92
C LEU A 342 -26.39 25.94 -9.82
N LYS A 343 -26.86 25.77 -8.59
CA LYS A 343 -26.33 26.46 -7.43
C LYS A 343 -25.99 25.45 -6.34
N PHE A 344 -24.74 25.45 -5.89
CA PHE A 344 -24.31 24.76 -4.67
C PHE A 344 -24.13 25.79 -3.56
N GLN A 345 -24.94 25.70 -2.53
CA GLN A 345 -24.97 26.63 -1.38
C GLN A 345 -24.31 26.02 -0.15
N ARG A 346 -24.47 24.70 0.03
CA ARG A 346 -23.87 23.94 1.13
C ARG A 346 -23.31 22.61 0.63
N LEU A 347 -22.39 22.07 1.41
CA LEU A 347 -21.75 20.79 1.15
C LEU A 347 -22.58 19.66 1.77
N LEU A 348 -22.77 18.57 1.01
CA LEU A 348 -23.31 17.32 1.53
C LEU A 348 -22.16 16.44 2.03
N ARG A 349 -22.30 15.93 3.26
CA ARG A 349 -21.26 15.27 4.03
C ARG A 349 -21.68 13.85 4.45
N PRO A 350 -20.71 13.00 4.84
CA PRO A 350 -21.00 11.68 5.38
C PRO A 350 -22.02 11.72 6.53
N GLY A 351 -23.06 10.89 6.45
CA GLY A 351 -24.10 10.78 7.47
C GLY A 351 -25.21 11.83 7.37
N ASP A 352 -25.19 12.74 6.38
CA ASP A 352 -26.28 13.70 6.21
C ASP A 352 -27.57 12.96 5.85
N ARG A 353 -28.67 13.37 6.51
CA ARG A 353 -30.03 13.07 6.08
C ARG A 353 -30.51 14.21 5.20
N VAL A 354 -30.82 13.88 3.95
CA VAL A 354 -31.10 14.85 2.90
C VAL A 354 -32.49 14.60 2.32
N GLN A 355 -33.12 15.67 1.89
CA GLN A 355 -34.38 15.61 1.16
C GLN A 355 -34.15 16.11 -0.27
N LEU A 356 -34.59 15.33 -1.26
CA LEU A 356 -34.53 15.66 -2.67
C LEU A 356 -35.94 15.88 -3.23
N ALA A 357 -36.24 17.10 -3.64
CA ALA A 357 -37.45 17.45 -4.38
C ALA A 357 -37.18 17.38 -5.89
N LEU A 358 -38.10 16.75 -6.64
CA LEU A 358 -38.03 16.58 -8.09
C LEU A 358 -39.34 17.02 -8.74
N ARG A 359 -39.26 17.85 -9.80
CA ARG A 359 -40.42 18.28 -10.59
C ARG A 359 -40.06 18.36 -12.07
N HIS A 360 -40.90 17.80 -12.94
CA HIS A 360 -40.66 17.77 -14.38
C HIS A 360 -41.69 18.61 -15.14
N ASP A 361 -41.23 19.60 -15.90
CA ASP A 361 -42.03 20.34 -16.88
C ASP A 361 -41.86 19.66 -18.24
N ALA A 362 -42.78 18.75 -18.56
CA ALA A 362 -42.74 17.97 -19.81
C ALA A 362 -42.90 18.86 -21.06
N ALA A 363 -43.63 19.96 -20.97
CA ALA A 363 -43.82 20.88 -22.10
C ALA A 363 -42.52 21.59 -22.49
N ARG A 364 -41.65 21.87 -21.51
CA ARG A 364 -40.33 22.49 -21.73
C ARG A 364 -39.17 21.51 -21.72
N GLY A 365 -39.41 20.22 -21.47
CA GLY A 365 -38.36 19.20 -21.31
C GLY A 365 -37.38 19.53 -20.18
N ARG A 366 -37.87 20.15 -19.10
CA ARG A 366 -37.03 20.71 -18.03
C ARG A 366 -37.30 20.02 -16.69
N LEU A 367 -36.25 19.50 -16.06
CA LEU A 367 -36.30 18.91 -14.72
C LEU A 367 -35.76 19.92 -13.70
N HIS A 368 -36.58 20.26 -12.70
CA HIS A 368 -36.15 21.01 -11.53
C HIS A 368 -35.85 20.07 -10.38
N PHE A 369 -34.74 20.33 -9.68
CA PHE A 369 -34.40 19.62 -8.45
C PHE A 369 -33.98 20.58 -7.34
N ALA A 370 -34.21 20.17 -6.09
CA ALA A 370 -33.70 20.85 -4.91
C ALA A 370 -33.33 19.87 -3.80
N TRP A 371 -32.10 19.96 -3.32
CA TRP A 371 -31.58 19.25 -2.16
C TRP A 371 -31.67 20.13 -0.90
N ARG A 372 -32.10 19.54 0.21
CA ARG A 372 -32.15 20.19 1.53
C ARG A 372 -31.60 19.27 2.62
N VAL A 373 -31.07 19.87 3.68
CA VAL A 373 -30.76 19.19 4.95
C VAL A 373 -31.52 19.92 6.03
N GLY A 374 -32.54 19.27 6.62
CA GLY A 374 -33.54 19.99 7.42
C GLY A 374 -34.17 21.12 6.61
N ASP A 375 -34.22 22.32 7.18
CA ASP A 375 -34.74 23.52 6.49
C ASP A 375 -33.74 24.19 5.55
N ASP A 376 -32.48 23.77 5.56
CA ASP A 376 -31.42 24.46 4.84
C ASP A 376 -31.31 24.00 3.39
N ALA A 377 -31.31 24.96 2.45
CA ALA A 377 -31.07 24.68 1.04
C ALA A 377 -29.60 24.32 0.79
N VAL A 378 -29.38 23.19 0.12
CA VAL A 378 -28.04 22.66 -0.18
C VAL A 378 -27.65 22.95 -1.61
N SER A 379 -28.42 22.43 -2.56
CA SER A 379 -28.19 22.67 -3.98
C SER A 379 -29.52 22.60 -4.73
N SER A 380 -29.60 23.33 -5.83
CA SER A 380 -30.78 23.28 -6.71
C SER A 380 -30.39 23.61 -8.13
N GLY A 381 -31.23 23.21 -9.07
CA GLY A 381 -30.97 23.48 -10.46
C GLY A 381 -32.11 23.10 -11.40
N TYR A 382 -31.93 23.52 -12.64
CA TYR A 382 -32.79 23.20 -13.77
C TYR A 382 -31.96 22.51 -14.84
N LEU A 383 -32.36 21.29 -15.20
CA LEU A 383 -31.70 20.44 -16.17
C LEU A 383 -32.56 20.34 -17.43
N GLN A 384 -31.97 20.53 -18.60
CA GLN A 384 -32.61 20.21 -19.87
C GLN A 384 -32.38 18.73 -20.18
N LEU A 385 -33.46 17.97 -20.28
CA LEU A 385 -33.41 16.54 -20.55
C LEU A 385 -33.15 16.31 -22.05
N ALA A 386 -32.42 15.25 -22.38
CA ALA A 386 -32.31 14.81 -23.77
C ALA A 386 -33.68 14.33 -24.28
N ALA A 387 -33.96 14.48 -25.57
CA ALA A 387 -35.16 13.87 -26.15
C ALA A 387 -35.06 12.35 -26.04
N THR A 388 -36.16 11.69 -25.66
CA THR A 388 -36.25 10.22 -25.73
C THR A 388 -36.19 9.83 -27.21
N HIS A 389 -35.07 9.26 -27.67
CA HIS A 389 -35.06 8.61 -28.97
C HIS A 389 -35.96 7.38 -28.85
N ALA A 390 -37.15 7.46 -29.47
CA ALA A 390 -38.11 6.38 -29.57
C ALA A 390 -37.59 5.23 -30.44
#